data_AF-A0A7C2ZXI2-F1
#
_entry.id   AF-A0A7C2ZXI2-F1
#
_cell.length_a   1.000
_cell.length_b   1.000
_cell.length_c   1.000
_cell.angle_alpha   90.00
_cell.angle_beta   90.00
_cell.angle_gamma   90.00
#
_symmetry.space_group_name_H-M   'P 1'
#
loop_
_entity.id
_entity.type
_entity.pdbx_description
1 polymer ?
#
loop_
_entity_poly.entity_id
_entity_poly.type
_entity_poly.pdbx_seq_one_letter_code
_entity_poly.pdbx_strand_id
1 'polypeptide(L)' 'MSSKAKTFGPRYGVKVKKRYSMVVSKMGKHVCPSCKKRTLKRVAKGIYVCSRCGYKMAGKAYYPGD' A
#
# COMPACT_ATOMS: atom_id res chain seq x y z
N MET A 1 -10.31 -13.10 -4.42
CA MET A 1 -8.83 -13.05 -4.29
C MET A 1 -8.30 -11.91 -5.13
N SER A 2 -7.52 -10.98 -4.54
CA SER A 2 -6.96 -9.84 -5.30
C SER A 2 -6.11 -10.32 -6.47
N SER A 3 -6.22 -9.64 -7.61
CA SER A 3 -5.55 -10.00 -8.88
C SER A 3 -4.04 -10.17 -8.69
N LYS A 4 -3.42 -9.37 -7.82
CA LYS A 4 -1.99 -9.46 -7.49
C LYS A 4 -1.57 -10.75 -6.78
N ALA A 5 -2.48 -11.41 -6.06
CA ALA A 5 -2.20 -12.70 -5.43
C ALA A 5 -2.36 -13.87 -6.40
N LYS A 6 -3.05 -13.66 -7.54
CA LYS A 6 -3.24 -14.67 -8.58
C LYS A 6 -1.95 -14.92 -9.38
N THR A 7 -1.07 -13.92 -9.48
CA THR A 7 0.24 -14.02 -10.15
C THR A 7 1.13 -15.12 -9.57
N PHE A 8 0.90 -15.54 -8.32
CA PHE A 8 1.66 -16.63 -7.69
C PHE A 8 1.32 -18.04 -8.19
N GLY A 9 0.35 -18.18 -9.10
CA GLY A 9 -0.06 -19.49 -9.64
C GLY A 9 -0.53 -20.45 -8.53
N PRO A 10 -0.28 -21.76 -8.62
CA PRO A 10 -0.68 -22.73 -7.60
C PRO A 10 0.21 -22.74 -6.33
N ARG A 11 1.36 -22.05 -6.34
CA ARG A 11 2.38 -22.12 -5.28
C ARG A 11 1.97 -21.40 -3.99
N TYR A 12 2.64 -21.65 -2.86
CA TYR A 12 2.50 -20.95 -1.55
C TYR A 12 1.21 -21.17 -0.74
N GLY A 13 0.22 -21.90 -1.27
CA GLY A 13 -1.02 -22.23 -0.55
C GLY A 13 -1.97 -21.04 -0.31
N VAL A 14 -3.18 -21.34 0.16
CA VAL A 14 -4.29 -20.35 0.24
C VAL A 14 -4.11 -19.36 1.40
N LYS A 15 -3.66 -19.83 2.58
CA LYS A 15 -3.53 -18.99 3.79
C LYS A 15 -2.54 -17.83 3.58
N VAL A 16 -1.37 -18.11 3.00
CA VAL A 16 -0.34 -17.09 2.72
C VAL A 16 -0.85 -16.08 1.68
N LYS A 17 -1.47 -16.57 0.60
CA LYS A 17 -2.09 -15.70 -0.43
C LYS A 17 -3.16 -14.80 0.13
N LYS A 18 -3.99 -15.30 1.06
CA LYS A 18 -5.03 -14.50 1.71
C LYS A 18 -4.41 -13.37 2.54
N ARG A 19 -3.38 -13.66 3.33
CA ARG A 19 -2.64 -12.64 4.11
C ARG A 19 -2.02 -11.58 3.19
N TYR A 20 -1.32 -12.00 2.13
CA TYR A 20 -0.74 -11.09 1.15
C TYR A 20 -1.80 -10.22 0.47
N SER A 21 -2.90 -10.82 0.02
CA SER A 21 -4.01 -10.10 -0.63
C SER A 21 -4.58 -9.00 0.26
N MET A 22 -4.72 -9.24 1.57
CA MET A 22 -5.21 -8.25 2.52
C MET A 22 -4.25 -7.07 2.70
N VAL A 23 -2.94 -7.33 2.70
CA VAL A 23 -1.92 -6.26 2.80
C VAL A 23 -1.90 -5.44 1.52
N VAL A 24 -1.83 -6.11 0.36
CA VAL A 24 -1.77 -5.42 -0.94
C VAL A 24 -3.01 -4.58 -1.22
N SER A 25 -4.20 -5.04 -0.84
CA SER A 25 -5.42 -4.23 -1.01
C SER A 25 -5.38 -2.93 -0.20
N LYS A 26 -4.66 -2.92 0.93
CA LYS A 26 -4.52 -1.75 1.80
C LYS A 26 -3.40 -0.81 1.36
N MET A 27 -2.43 -1.26 0.56
CA MET A 27 -1.30 -0.45 0.04
C MET A 27 -1.69 0.53 -1.09
N GLY A 28 -2.98 0.90 -1.20
CA GLY A 28 -3.48 1.79 -2.24
C GLY A 28 -3.03 3.24 -2.09
N LYS A 29 -3.69 4.14 -2.83
CA LYS A 29 -3.49 5.60 -2.65
C LYS A 29 -4.20 6.05 -1.38
N HIS A 30 -3.49 6.78 -0.53
CA HIS A 30 -4.03 7.32 0.72
C HIS A 30 -4.24 8.84 0.65
N VAL A 31 -5.00 9.35 1.61
CA VAL A 31 -5.24 10.80 1.77
C VAL A 31 -3.94 11.45 2.24
N CYS A 32 -3.51 12.49 1.53
CA CYS A 32 -2.37 13.30 1.95
C CYS A 32 -2.79 14.24 3.10
N PRO A 33 -2.04 14.33 4.21
CA PRO A 33 -2.38 15.23 5.32
C PRO A 33 -2.26 16.72 4.93
N SER A 34 -1.34 17.07 4.03
CA SER A 34 -1.14 18.46 3.57
C SER A 34 -2.24 18.93 2.62
N CYS A 35 -2.48 18.21 1.51
CA CYS A 35 -3.41 18.65 0.46
C CYS A 35 -4.78 17.96 0.50
N LYS A 36 -5.04 17.06 1.46
CA LYS A 36 -6.29 16.30 1.67
C LYS A 36 -6.79 15.47 0.49
N LYS A 37 -5.95 15.24 -0.53
CA LYS A 37 -6.29 14.45 -1.73
C LYS A 37 -5.75 13.03 -1.62
N ARG A 38 -6.48 12.04 -2.17
CA ARG A 38 -6.06 10.62 -2.28
C ARG A 38 -4.94 10.40 -3.31
N THR A 39 -3.77 10.98 -3.03
CA THR A 39 -2.62 11.02 -3.95
C THR A 39 -1.31 10.61 -3.28
N LEU A 40 -1.37 10.23 -2.01
CA LEU A 40 -0.24 9.74 -1.24
C LEU A 40 0.06 8.29 -1.65
N LYS A 41 1.28 8.06 -2.15
CA LYS A 41 1.76 6.75 -2.60
C LYS A 41 3.00 6.33 -1.81
N ARG A 42 3.15 5.03 -1.58
CA ARG A 42 4.35 4.46 -0.96
C ARG A 42 5.49 4.44 -1.98
N VAL A 43 6.66 4.97 -1.60
CA VAL A 43 7.87 4.94 -2.43
C VAL A 43 8.87 3.92 -1.90
N ALA A 44 9.04 3.86 -0.59
CA ALA A 44 9.90 2.87 0.07
C ALA A 44 9.22 2.33 1.34
N LYS A 45 9.90 1.40 2.04
CA LYS A 45 9.41 0.88 3.32
C LYS A 45 9.27 2.04 4.31
N GLY A 46 8.04 2.31 4.74
CA GLY A 46 7.74 3.40 5.68
C GLY A 46 7.85 4.80 5.10
N ILE A 47 8.11 4.99 3.80
CA ILE A 47 8.21 6.32 3.18
C ILE A 47 7.08 6.51 2.17
N TYR A 48 6.31 7.57 2.38
CA TYR A 48 5.17 7.95 1.57
C TYR A 48 5.38 9.33 0.96
N VAL A 49 5.05 9.47 -0.32
CA VAL A 49 5.20 10.73 -1.06
C VAL A 49 3.89 11.07 -1.77
N CYS A 50 3.43 12.30 -1.59
CA CYS A 50 2.29 12.82 -2.30
C CYS A 50 2.71 13.18 -3.73
N SER A 51 2.06 12.57 -4.72
CA SER A 51 2.33 12.87 -6.13
C SER A 51 1.92 14.28 -6.55
N ARG A 52 1.10 14.98 -5.76
CA ARG A 52 0.52 16.26 -6.14
C ARG A 52 1.21 17.47 -5.51
N CYS A 53 1.50 17.41 -4.20
CA CYS A 53 2.17 18.51 -3.48
C CYS A 53 3.62 18.20 -3.09
N GLY A 54 4.14 17.00 -3.40
CA GLY A 54 5.51 16.61 -3.07
C GLY A 54 5.76 16.28 -1.60
N TYR A 55 4.75 16.40 -0.73
CA TYR A 55 4.86 16.09 0.70
C TYR A 55 5.38 14.67 0.94
N LYS A 56 6.45 14.54 1.74
CA LYS A 56 7.05 13.27 2.12
C LYS A 56 6.80 13.04 3.60
N MET A 57 6.38 11.83 3.96
CA MET A 57 6.20 11.45 5.36
C MET A 57 6.71 10.05 5.65
N ALA A 58 7.13 9.86 6.89
CA ALA A 58 7.37 8.56 7.48
C ALA A 58 6.04 7.95 7.96
N GLY A 59 5.91 6.64 7.88
CA GLY A 59 4.73 5.89 8.30
C GLY A 59 5.06 4.41 8.50
N LYS A 60 4.02 3.59 8.69
CA LYS A 60 4.20 2.14 8.88
C LYS A 60 4.58 1.49 7.54
N ALA A 61 5.12 0.28 7.59
CA ALA A 61 5.75 -0.33 6.41
C ALA A 61 4.80 -0.55 5.22
N TYR A 62 3.50 -0.80 5.47
CA TYR A 62 2.50 -1.10 4.44
C TYR A 62 1.30 -0.14 4.44
N TYR A 63 1.15 0.67 5.48
CA TYR A 63 0.07 1.63 5.65
C TYR A 63 0.68 2.94 6.18
N PRO A 64 0.29 4.10 5.65
CA PRO A 64 0.66 5.36 6.29
C PRO A 64 0.01 5.34 7.67
N GLY A 65 0.80 5.61 8.72
CA GLY A 65 0.30 5.64 10.09
C GLY A 65 -0.81 6.68 10.26
N ASP A 66 -1.57 6.51 11.33
CA ASP A 66 -2.54 7.50 11.81
C ASP A 66 -1.84 8.84 12.10
#